data_AF-A0A954F207-F1
#
_entry.id   AF-A0A954F207-F1
#
_cell.length_a   1.000
_cell.length_b   1.000
_cell.length_c   1.000
_cell.angle_alpha   90.00
_cell.angle_beta   90.00
_cell.angle_gamma   90.00
#
_symmetry.space_group_name_H-M   'P 1'
#
loop_
_entity.id
_entity.type
_entity.pdbx_description
1 polymer ?
#
loop_
_entity_poly.entity_id
_entity_poly.type
_entity_poly.pdbx_seq_one_letter_code
_entity_poly.pdbx_strand_id
1 'polypeptide(L)'
;MKIRLLTLILALFVGANTAVAQGPTVEVTKDAISGEILLTVRAQDASMRQLMKIITRDLSEAMHREINLVGLDRIAREPKATVYLIERPWQDALRWIAGSAGLSVVASASRIQIQEELPAYPKPQELLLRSLLAHRQLLASYPENPRVPGLLMETGKIAAELGPAFYSSAVESFDTIINEHSETSLLWEAYYRLGDVYFAMGEWDKAALEYHEVADSAISHGYHVPARKALTRALCEAGRNTENPIIREDYGNKAVLTVEALDLCYPASEREEQRERAILLGTALSLTSDPIRALRALDLAVSKSPSGGNDPEILTARAVALSRAGQHGDSSTAWLAVGRQATGEEREEAFLSAAQEALAGDFSLAVMGIHAMAEKEGFGQRLASVNLEAKLRLGIENEVEGYTLVQRLHRAMQFHKRREHKLAVEAMRPLFVRRSEFKPVERQELALALAKSLNAENLYKDAIETLRLHASEAEYAADREKVYRLAAQIHEAHDNYPAAILALKGTL
;
A
#
# COMPACT_ATOMS: atom_id res chain seq x y z
N MET A 1 81.65 -34.25 -38.41
CA MET A 1 81.35 -35.18 -39.53
C MET A 1 79.97 -35.78 -39.24
N LYS A 2 78.87 -35.58 -39.96
CA LYS A 2 78.52 -35.06 -41.31
C LYS A 2 77.19 -34.26 -41.16
N ILE A 3 77.10 -33.00 -41.62
CA ILE A 3 76.58 -32.51 -42.93
C ILE A 3 75.05 -32.79 -43.08
N ARG A 4 74.14 -31.82 -42.88
CA ARG A 4 73.70 -30.65 -43.71
C ARG A 4 72.89 -30.98 -44.96
N LEU A 5 71.65 -30.48 -44.98
CA LEU A 5 71.00 -29.62 -46.00
C LEU A 5 69.71 -29.09 -45.33
N LEU A 6 69.42 -27.83 -44.97
CA LEU A 6 69.90 -26.48 -45.27
C LEU A 6 69.54 -25.92 -46.65
N THR A 7 68.54 -25.02 -46.64
CA THR A 7 68.51 -23.70 -47.30
C THR A 7 67.41 -22.87 -46.61
N LEU A 8 67.66 -21.96 -45.67
CA LEU A 8 68.27 -20.59 -45.74
C LEU A 8 67.28 -19.57 -46.36
N ILE A 9 66.91 -18.47 -45.67
CA ILE A 9 67.58 -17.14 -45.62
C ILE A 9 66.95 -16.33 -44.45
N LEU A 10 67.72 -15.98 -43.40
CA LEU A 10 68.50 -14.73 -43.17
C LEU A 10 67.63 -13.61 -42.53
N ALA A 11 67.61 -13.44 -41.20
CA ALA A 11 68.53 -12.69 -40.33
C ALA A 11 68.54 -11.15 -40.51
N LEU A 12 68.50 -10.47 -39.35
CA LEU A 12 68.85 -9.07 -39.05
C LEU A 12 67.79 -8.00 -39.31
N PHE A 13 67.09 -7.59 -38.24
CA PHE A 13 67.25 -6.23 -37.72
C PHE A 13 66.92 -6.20 -36.22
N VAL A 14 67.96 -6.02 -35.39
CA VAL A 14 67.82 -5.47 -34.05
C VAL A 14 67.47 -4.01 -34.23
N GLY A 15 66.25 -3.64 -33.84
CA GLY A 15 65.81 -2.26 -33.72
C GLY A 15 64.93 -2.18 -32.48
N ALA A 16 65.50 -1.67 -31.39
CA ALA A 16 64.71 -1.14 -30.30
C ALA A 16 63.72 -0.11 -30.88
N ASN A 17 62.44 -0.42 -30.82
CA ASN A 17 61.36 0.55 -30.82
C ASN A 17 60.39 0.01 -29.78
N THR A 18 60.52 0.51 -28.55
CA THR A 18 59.57 1.48 -28.01
C THR A 18 58.15 0.97 -28.15
N ALA A 19 57.50 0.77 -27.00
CA ALA A 19 56.05 0.76 -26.91
C ALA A 19 55.56 2.10 -27.48
N VAL A 20 55.43 2.15 -28.81
CA VAL A 20 54.65 3.14 -29.50
C VAL A 20 53.24 2.83 -29.06
N ALA A 21 52.61 3.77 -28.37
CA ALA A 21 51.17 3.79 -28.19
C ALA A 21 50.56 3.63 -29.59
N GLN A 22 50.18 2.39 -29.93
CA GLN A 22 49.52 2.10 -31.19
C GLN A 22 48.16 2.79 -31.09
N GLY A 23 47.94 3.75 -31.99
CA GLY A 23 46.64 4.41 -32.14
C GLY A 23 45.53 3.37 -32.41
N PRO A 24 44.26 3.79 -32.38
CA PRO A 24 43.12 2.88 -32.44
C PRO A 24 43.20 1.97 -33.68
N THR A 25 43.54 0.70 -33.50
CA THR A 25 43.55 -0.31 -34.55
C THR A 25 42.15 -0.92 -34.62
N VAL A 26 41.43 -0.68 -35.72
CA VAL A 26 40.14 -1.31 -36.00
C VAL A 26 40.32 -2.23 -37.20
N GLU A 27 40.32 -3.54 -36.95
CA GLU A 27 40.31 -4.56 -38.00
C GLU A 27 38.91 -5.19 -38.04
N VAL A 28 38.26 -5.08 -39.20
CA VAL A 28 36.98 -5.74 -39.46
C VAL A 28 37.20 -6.70 -40.63
N THR A 29 37.11 -8.00 -40.38
CA THR A 29 37.10 -9.02 -41.43
C THR A 29 35.72 -9.61 -41.56
N LYS A 30 35.35 -9.96 -42.79
CA LYS A 30 34.01 -10.42 -43.15
C LYS A 30 34.10 -11.75 -43.88
N ASP A 31 33.32 -12.72 -43.42
CA ASP A 31 33.21 -14.03 -44.05
C ASP A 31 31.74 -14.29 -44.36
N ALA A 32 31.44 -14.60 -45.63
CA ALA A 32 30.11 -14.97 -46.08
C ALA A 32 30.02 -16.49 -46.11
N ILE A 33 29.56 -17.09 -45.03
CA ILE A 33 29.41 -18.55 -44.91
C ILE A 33 27.92 -18.86 -44.94
N SER A 34 27.47 -19.65 -45.93
CA SER A 34 26.08 -20.14 -46.03
C SER A 34 24.99 -19.06 -46.17
N GLY A 35 25.31 -17.86 -46.66
CA GLY A 35 24.32 -16.78 -46.89
C GLY A 35 24.12 -15.84 -45.70
N GLU A 36 24.82 -16.06 -44.58
CA GLU A 36 24.92 -15.11 -43.47
C GLU A 36 26.26 -14.37 -43.51
N ILE A 37 26.22 -13.07 -43.20
CA ILE A 37 27.42 -12.23 -43.11
C ILE A 37 27.93 -12.30 -41.68
N LEU A 38 29.12 -12.89 -41.52
CA LEU A 38 29.84 -12.95 -40.26
C LEU A 38 30.88 -11.85 -40.18
N LEU A 39 30.93 -11.17 -39.04
CA LEU A 39 31.89 -10.11 -38.73
C LEU A 39 32.85 -10.58 -37.64
N THR A 40 34.13 -10.35 -37.90
CA THR A 40 35.20 -10.39 -36.91
C THR A 40 35.68 -8.96 -36.70
N VAL A 41 35.51 -8.43 -35.49
CA VAL A 41 35.84 -7.04 -35.14
C VAL A 41 36.88 -7.04 -34.04
N ARG A 42 38.04 -6.46 -34.32
CA ARG A 42 39.11 -6.23 -33.34
C ARG A 42 39.36 -4.73 -33.24
N ALA A 43 39.02 -4.15 -32.11
CA ALA A 43 39.18 -2.72 -31.86
C ALA A 43 39.69 -2.48 -30.44
N GLN A 44 40.62 -1.54 -30.28
CA GLN A 44 41.11 -1.10 -28.97
C GLN A 44 41.03 0.42 -28.86
N ASP A 45 40.41 0.91 -27.78
CA ASP A 45 40.18 2.33 -27.49
C ASP A 45 39.58 3.14 -28.68
N ALA A 46 38.76 2.49 -29.50
CA ALA A 46 38.24 3.09 -30.73
C ALA A 46 37.01 3.97 -30.45
N SER A 47 36.93 5.14 -31.10
CA SER A 47 35.70 5.95 -31.07
C SER A 47 34.55 5.18 -31.70
N MET A 48 33.41 5.13 -31.02
CA MET A 48 32.21 4.46 -31.52
C MET A 48 31.75 5.02 -32.87
N ARG A 49 31.96 6.32 -33.12
CA ARG A 49 31.64 6.96 -34.41
C ARG A 49 32.52 6.45 -35.54
N GLN A 50 33.82 6.27 -35.28
CA GLN A 50 34.74 5.72 -36.27
C GLN A 50 34.45 4.25 -36.53
N LEU A 51 34.26 3.48 -35.45
CA LEU A 51 34.01 2.04 -35.52
C LEU A 51 32.72 1.70 -36.27
N MET A 52 31.60 2.38 -35.98
CA MET A 52 30.34 2.13 -36.69
C MET A 52 30.38 2.58 -38.16
N LYS A 53 31.14 3.63 -38.51
CA LYS A 53 31.34 4.03 -39.92
C LYS A 53 32.11 2.97 -40.71
N ILE A 54 33.16 2.40 -40.12
CA ILE A 54 33.95 1.32 -40.74
C ILE A 54 33.07 0.09 -40.95
N ILE A 55 32.35 -0.36 -39.91
CA ILE A 55 31.47 -1.53 -40.01
C ILE A 55 30.36 -1.30 -41.06
N THR A 56 29.74 -0.12 -41.08
CA THR A 56 28.66 0.18 -42.06
C THR A 56 29.17 0.19 -43.50
N ARG A 57 30.37 0.71 -43.75
CA ARG A 57 31.02 0.68 -45.07
C ARG A 57 31.27 -0.76 -45.52
N ASP A 58 31.87 -1.56 -44.63
CA ASP A 58 32.28 -2.92 -44.96
C ASP A 58 31.05 -3.85 -45.16
N LEU A 59 29.96 -3.58 -44.44
CA LEU A 59 28.64 -4.21 -44.66
C LEU A 59 27.96 -3.77 -45.95
N SER A 60 28.02 -2.47 -46.30
CA SER A 60 27.44 -1.97 -47.56
C SER A 60 28.11 -2.63 -48.77
N GLU A 61 29.42 -2.83 -48.70
CA GLU A 61 30.19 -3.57 -49.70
C GLU A 61 29.80 -5.05 -49.74
N ALA A 62 29.62 -5.70 -48.60
CA ALA A 62 29.25 -7.11 -48.52
C ALA A 62 27.83 -7.41 -49.03
N MET A 63 26.90 -6.48 -48.81
CA MET A 63 25.50 -6.62 -49.21
C MET A 63 25.20 -6.05 -50.61
N HIS A 64 26.21 -5.46 -51.27
CA HIS A 64 26.07 -4.73 -52.54
C HIS A 64 24.93 -3.69 -52.51
N ARG A 65 24.72 -3.05 -51.36
CA ARG A 65 23.63 -2.08 -51.12
C ARG A 65 24.11 -0.99 -50.18
N GLU A 66 23.71 0.24 -50.44
CA GLU A 66 24.03 1.38 -49.58
C GLU A 66 23.22 1.30 -48.28
N ILE A 67 23.93 1.30 -47.14
CA ILE A 67 23.33 1.27 -45.81
C ILE A 67 23.49 2.64 -45.16
N ASN A 68 22.37 3.30 -44.85
CA ASN A 68 22.38 4.60 -44.22
C ASN A 68 22.53 4.51 -42.70
N LEU A 69 23.57 5.16 -42.16
CA LEU A 69 23.81 5.29 -40.72
C LEU A 69 23.15 6.57 -40.17
N VAL A 70 22.17 6.42 -39.27
CA VAL A 70 21.37 7.54 -38.75
C VAL A 70 21.43 7.60 -37.23
N GLY A 71 21.54 8.79 -36.66
CA GLY A 71 21.40 9.06 -35.22
C GLY A 71 22.72 9.17 -34.44
N LEU A 72 23.85 8.83 -35.06
CA LEU A 72 25.18 8.90 -34.44
C LEU A 72 25.65 10.34 -34.11
N ASP A 73 25.08 11.34 -34.78
CA ASP A 73 25.37 12.76 -34.52
C ASP A 73 24.63 13.31 -33.29
N ARG A 74 23.61 12.58 -32.80
CA ARG A 74 22.75 13.00 -31.68
C ARG A 74 23.15 12.38 -30.34
N ILE A 75 24.23 11.59 -30.32
CA ILE A 75 24.75 10.96 -29.11
C ILE A 75 25.47 12.02 -28.28
N ALA A 76 25.10 12.16 -27.01
CA ALA A 76 25.59 13.19 -26.10
C ALA A 76 27.04 12.94 -25.66
N ARG A 77 27.48 11.68 -25.63
CA ARG A 77 28.86 11.27 -25.30
C ARG A 77 29.50 10.54 -26.47
N GLU A 78 30.82 10.65 -26.64
CA GLU A 78 31.56 9.83 -27.60
C GLU A 78 32.25 8.67 -26.87
N PRO A 79 31.56 7.53 -26.66
CA PRO A 79 32.12 6.40 -25.96
C PRO A 79 33.25 5.78 -26.78
N LYS A 80 34.32 5.41 -26.08
CA LYS A 80 35.39 4.58 -26.63
C LYS A 80 35.10 3.13 -26.29
N ALA A 81 35.29 2.24 -27.26
CA ALA A 81 35.02 0.82 -27.10
C ALA A 81 36.28 -0.01 -27.43
N THR A 82 36.51 -1.03 -26.61
CA THR A 82 37.45 -2.11 -26.92
C THR A 82 36.62 -3.35 -27.21
N VAL A 83 36.71 -3.85 -28.45
CA VAL A 83 35.84 -4.89 -28.99
C VAL A 83 36.70 -6.03 -29.52
N TYR A 84 36.35 -7.25 -29.12
CA TYR A 84 36.94 -8.46 -29.67
C TYR A 84 35.83 -9.47 -29.99
N LEU A 85 35.41 -9.49 -31.26
CA LEU A 85 34.40 -10.39 -31.79
C LEU A 85 35.01 -11.22 -32.92
N ILE A 86 34.68 -12.51 -32.96
CA ILE A 86 35.13 -13.44 -33.99
C ILE A 86 33.90 -14.13 -34.57
N GLU A 87 33.75 -14.07 -35.89
CA GLU A 87 32.78 -14.82 -36.68
C GLU A 87 31.34 -14.71 -36.13
N ARG A 88 30.88 -13.49 -35.89
CA ARG A 88 29.54 -13.23 -35.34
C ARG A 88 28.57 -12.72 -36.40
N PRO A 89 27.29 -13.13 -36.39
CA PRO A 89 26.28 -12.53 -37.25
C PRO A 89 26.30 -11.02 -37.13
N TRP A 90 26.30 -10.32 -38.25
CA TRP A 90 26.52 -8.87 -38.27
C TRP A 90 25.51 -8.08 -37.42
N GLN A 91 24.26 -8.55 -37.32
CA GLN A 91 23.22 -7.93 -36.48
C GLN A 91 23.57 -8.03 -34.99
N ASP A 92 24.04 -9.19 -34.55
CA ASP A 92 24.42 -9.42 -33.15
C ASP A 92 25.72 -8.68 -32.82
N ALA A 93 26.69 -8.66 -33.75
CA ALA A 93 27.90 -7.88 -33.60
C ALA A 93 27.61 -6.40 -33.40
N LEU A 94 26.73 -5.81 -34.24
CA LEU A 94 26.31 -4.41 -34.09
C LEU A 94 25.59 -4.16 -32.75
N ARG A 95 24.69 -5.06 -32.34
CA ARG A 95 23.99 -4.97 -31.05
C ARG A 95 24.96 -5.02 -29.87
N TRP A 96 25.93 -5.94 -29.86
CA TRP A 96 26.91 -6.08 -28.78
C TRP A 96 27.85 -4.89 -28.70
N ILE A 97 28.34 -4.42 -29.85
CA ILE A 97 29.21 -3.25 -29.94
C ILE A 97 28.50 -2.01 -29.39
N ALA A 98 27.31 -1.72 -29.90
CA ALA A 98 26.56 -0.55 -29.45
C ALA A 98 26.08 -0.68 -28.00
N GLY A 99 25.60 -1.86 -27.60
CA GLY A 99 25.17 -2.15 -26.24
C GLY A 99 26.29 -1.95 -25.21
N SER A 100 27.54 -2.32 -25.56
CA SER A 100 28.72 -2.07 -24.69
C SER A 100 28.96 -0.59 -24.39
N ALA A 101 28.45 0.30 -25.24
CA ALA A 101 28.53 1.74 -25.11
C ALA A 101 27.22 2.39 -24.63
N GLY A 102 26.23 1.58 -24.25
CA GLY A 102 24.93 2.05 -23.78
C GLY A 102 23.97 2.48 -24.89
N LEU A 103 24.22 2.11 -26.15
CA LEU A 103 23.45 2.52 -27.34
C LEU A 103 22.57 1.36 -27.84
N SER A 104 21.41 1.67 -28.42
CA SER A 104 20.57 0.71 -29.15
C SER A 104 20.82 0.80 -30.64
N VAL A 105 20.70 -0.35 -31.32
CA VAL A 105 20.80 -0.44 -32.78
C VAL A 105 19.56 -1.11 -33.34
N VAL A 106 18.89 -0.41 -34.23
CA VAL A 106 17.88 -0.99 -35.11
C VAL A 106 18.49 -1.10 -36.50
N ALA A 107 18.79 -2.33 -36.90
CA ALA A 107 19.41 -2.63 -38.19
C ALA A 107 18.38 -3.26 -39.15
N SER A 108 18.23 -2.64 -40.32
CA SER A 108 17.45 -3.10 -41.46
C SER A 108 18.36 -3.24 -42.68
N ALA A 109 17.88 -3.89 -43.75
CA ALA A 109 18.67 -4.16 -44.96
C ALA A 109 19.21 -2.92 -45.69
N SER A 110 18.75 -1.70 -45.36
CA SER A 110 19.18 -0.44 -45.97
C SER A 110 19.45 0.69 -44.96
N ARG A 111 19.30 0.43 -43.66
CA ARG A 111 19.40 1.47 -42.63
C ARG A 111 19.85 0.89 -41.30
N ILE A 112 20.85 1.51 -40.69
CA ILE A 112 21.30 1.26 -39.32
C ILE A 112 20.99 2.54 -38.52
N GLN A 113 20.02 2.45 -37.62
CA GLN A 113 19.69 3.54 -36.71
C GLN A 113 20.28 3.28 -35.34
N ILE A 114 21.05 4.25 -34.84
CA ILE A 114 21.66 4.23 -33.51
C ILE A 114 21.04 5.34 -32.69
N GLN A 115 20.66 5.03 -31.46
CA GLN A 115 20.14 6.01 -30.51
C GLN A 115 20.62 5.65 -29.10
N GLU A 116 20.75 6.67 -28.24
CA GLU A 116 20.95 6.44 -26.81
C GLU A 116 19.70 5.77 -26.24
N GLU A 117 19.89 4.68 -25.49
CA GLU A 117 18.77 4.00 -24.83
C GLU A 117 18.26 4.76 -23.60
N LEU A 118 19.10 5.64 -23.04
CA LEU A 118 18.82 6.39 -21.83
C LEU A 118 19.09 7.88 -22.06
N PRO A 119 18.35 8.77 -21.39
CA PRO A 119 18.66 10.19 -21.40
C PRO A 119 19.99 10.46 -20.69
N ALA A 120 20.57 11.65 -20.91
CA ALA A 120 21.87 12.05 -20.35
C ALA A 120 21.95 11.99 -18.80
N TYR A 121 20.80 12.11 -18.12
CA TYR A 121 20.65 11.95 -16.67
C TYR A 121 19.47 11.00 -16.39
N PRO A 122 19.69 9.68 -16.43
CA PRO A 122 18.62 8.71 -16.28
C PRO A 122 18.12 8.68 -14.84
N LYS A 123 16.80 8.55 -14.69
CA LYS A 123 16.20 8.29 -13.38
C LYS A 123 16.46 6.84 -12.95
N PRO A 124 16.50 6.53 -11.65
CA PRO A 124 16.67 5.15 -11.17
C PRO A 124 15.67 4.16 -11.81
N GLN A 125 14.41 4.55 -11.95
CA GLN A 125 13.37 3.71 -12.58
C GLN A 125 13.68 3.40 -14.06
N GLU A 126 14.25 4.35 -14.81
CA GLU A 126 14.59 4.13 -16.22
C GLU A 126 15.74 3.12 -16.36
N LEU A 127 16.69 3.13 -15.41
CA LEU A 127 17.77 2.15 -15.35
C LEU A 127 17.23 0.75 -15.05
N LEU A 128 16.31 0.64 -14.09
CA LEU A 128 15.67 -0.63 -13.72
C LEU A 128 14.84 -1.21 -14.88
N LEU A 129 14.04 -0.37 -15.55
CA LEU A 129 13.26 -0.78 -16.73
C LEU A 129 14.16 -1.27 -17.87
N ARG A 130 15.27 -0.56 -18.14
CA ARG A 130 16.25 -1.00 -19.13
C ARG A 130 16.86 -2.35 -18.76
N SER A 131 17.26 -2.51 -17.51
CA SER A 131 17.84 -3.76 -17.01
C SER A 131 16.87 -4.93 -17.21
N LEU A 132 15.60 -4.73 -16.85
CA LEU A 132 14.54 -5.73 -17.00
C LEU A 132 14.31 -6.13 -18.47
N LEU A 133 14.35 -5.16 -19.40
CA LEU A 133 14.26 -5.45 -20.84
C LEU A 133 15.46 -6.27 -21.33
N ALA A 134 16.68 -5.93 -20.90
CA ALA A 134 17.88 -6.67 -21.25
C ALA A 134 17.85 -8.11 -20.69
N HIS A 135 17.39 -8.28 -19.44
CA HIS A 135 17.24 -9.59 -18.82
C HIS A 135 16.23 -10.47 -19.57
N ARG A 136 15.07 -9.93 -19.94
CA ARG A 136 14.06 -10.66 -20.73
C ARG A 136 14.61 -11.11 -22.08
N GLN A 137 15.38 -10.27 -22.77
CA GLN A 137 16.03 -10.65 -24.02
C GLN A 137 17.04 -11.78 -23.82
N LEU A 138 17.83 -11.74 -22.74
CA LEU A 138 18.80 -12.78 -22.41
C LEU A 138 18.12 -14.11 -22.07
N LEU A 139 17.04 -14.08 -21.28
CA LEU A 139 16.24 -15.27 -20.94
C LEU A 139 15.63 -15.90 -22.20
N ALA A 140 15.12 -15.08 -23.13
CA ALA A 140 14.55 -15.57 -24.38
C ALA A 140 15.61 -16.13 -25.34
N SER A 141 16.82 -15.54 -25.37
CA SER A 141 17.88 -15.94 -26.29
C SER A 141 18.70 -17.13 -25.79
N TYR A 142 18.81 -17.31 -24.47
CA TYR A 142 19.67 -18.32 -23.84
C TYR A 142 18.96 -19.04 -22.69
N PRO A 143 17.86 -19.77 -22.94
CA PRO A 143 17.04 -20.38 -21.89
C PRO A 143 17.74 -21.52 -21.12
N GLU A 144 18.72 -22.20 -21.73
CA GLU A 144 19.44 -23.32 -21.08
C GLU A 144 20.73 -22.87 -20.37
N ASN A 145 20.99 -21.56 -20.26
CA ASN A 145 22.21 -21.08 -19.65
C ASN A 145 22.19 -21.35 -18.12
N PRO A 146 23.27 -21.90 -17.52
CA PRO A 146 23.31 -22.17 -16.08
C PRO A 146 23.16 -20.93 -15.18
N ARG A 147 23.27 -19.72 -15.75
CA ARG A 147 23.03 -18.45 -15.04
C ARG A 147 21.57 -17.99 -15.02
N VAL A 148 20.67 -18.69 -15.73
CA VAL A 148 19.25 -18.34 -15.81
C VAL A 148 18.59 -18.20 -14.44
N PRO A 149 18.78 -19.10 -13.46
CA PRO A 149 18.17 -18.94 -12.14
C PRO A 149 18.59 -17.65 -11.43
N GLY A 150 19.88 -17.28 -11.54
CA GLY A 150 20.38 -16.03 -10.99
C GLY A 150 19.81 -14.80 -11.72
N LEU A 151 19.66 -14.89 -13.04
CA LEU A 151 19.06 -13.81 -13.84
C LEU A 151 17.56 -13.64 -13.54
N LEU A 152 16.83 -14.74 -13.37
CA LEU A 152 15.42 -14.72 -12.94
C LEU A 152 15.29 -14.10 -11.54
N MET A 153 16.19 -14.43 -10.61
CA MET A 153 16.20 -13.85 -9.27
C MET A 153 16.34 -12.33 -9.31
N GLU A 154 17.32 -11.83 -10.08
CA GLU A 154 17.53 -10.38 -10.25
C GLU A 154 16.38 -9.72 -10.99
N THR A 155 15.79 -10.39 -11.99
CA THR A 155 14.62 -9.89 -12.72
C THR A 155 13.40 -9.74 -11.80
N GLY A 156 13.15 -10.73 -10.94
CA GLY A 156 12.08 -10.69 -9.95
C GLY A 156 12.28 -9.56 -8.93
N LYS A 157 13.51 -9.37 -8.43
CA LYS A 157 13.86 -8.28 -7.50
C LYS A 157 13.62 -6.90 -8.13
N ILE A 158 14.10 -6.70 -9.36
CA ILE A 158 13.93 -5.44 -10.10
C ILE A 158 12.43 -5.18 -10.37
N ALA A 159 11.69 -6.21 -10.77
CA ALA A 159 10.26 -6.11 -11.01
C ALA A 159 9.49 -5.75 -9.72
N ALA A 160 9.86 -6.32 -8.58
CA ALA A 160 9.29 -5.98 -7.28
C ALA A 160 9.59 -4.53 -6.88
N GLU A 161 10.82 -4.04 -7.12
CA GLU A 161 11.21 -2.66 -6.82
C GLU A 161 10.49 -1.63 -7.70
N LEU A 162 10.19 -1.97 -8.95
CA LEU A 162 9.41 -1.11 -9.86
C LEU A 162 7.95 -0.93 -9.42
N GLY A 163 7.45 -1.77 -8.52
CA GLY A 163 6.17 -1.60 -7.84
C GLY A 163 4.97 -2.29 -8.51
N PRO A 164 3.74 -1.84 -8.22
CA PRO A 164 2.51 -2.60 -8.48
C PRO A 164 2.28 -3.06 -9.92
N ALA A 165 2.73 -2.26 -10.90
CA ALA A 165 2.57 -2.59 -12.31
C ALA A 165 3.41 -3.81 -12.77
N PHE A 166 4.45 -4.17 -12.00
CA PHE A 166 5.40 -5.23 -12.36
C PHE A 166 5.37 -6.42 -11.42
N TYR A 167 4.52 -6.39 -10.40
CA TYR A 167 4.35 -7.47 -9.42
C TYR A 167 4.00 -8.82 -10.05
N SER A 168 3.15 -8.86 -11.09
CA SER A 168 2.87 -10.10 -11.82
C SER A 168 4.11 -10.70 -12.49
N SER A 169 4.98 -9.85 -13.05
CA SER A 169 6.25 -10.29 -13.63
C SER A 169 7.26 -10.74 -12.57
N ALA A 170 7.20 -10.16 -11.37
CA ALA A 170 8.04 -10.59 -10.25
C ALA A 170 7.63 -11.98 -9.77
N VAL A 171 6.32 -12.20 -9.60
CA VAL A 171 5.73 -13.51 -9.28
C VAL A 171 6.16 -14.56 -10.29
N GLU A 172 5.94 -14.30 -11.59
CA GLU A 172 6.33 -15.23 -12.66
C GLU A 172 7.82 -15.60 -12.59
N SER A 173 8.70 -14.61 -12.35
CA SER A 173 10.15 -14.86 -12.28
C SER A 173 10.52 -15.77 -11.10
N PHE A 174 9.93 -15.55 -9.92
CA PHE A 174 10.20 -16.38 -8.74
C PHE A 174 9.53 -17.75 -8.84
N ASP A 175 8.30 -17.83 -9.35
CA ASP A 175 7.60 -19.09 -9.62
C ASP A 175 8.38 -19.98 -10.59
N THR A 176 9.01 -19.38 -11.60
CA THR A 176 9.86 -20.13 -12.55
C THR A 176 11.05 -20.76 -11.81
N ILE A 177 11.68 -20.04 -10.87
CA ILE A 177 12.79 -20.59 -10.07
C ILE A 177 12.28 -21.74 -9.18
N ILE A 178 11.13 -21.55 -8.53
CA ILE A 178 10.55 -22.53 -7.61
C ILE A 178 10.18 -23.82 -8.34
N ASN A 179 9.52 -23.71 -9.50
CA ASN A 179 8.97 -24.85 -10.23
C ASN A 179 9.98 -25.53 -11.15
N GLU A 180 10.84 -24.77 -11.83
CA GLU A 180 11.75 -25.29 -12.87
C GLU A 180 13.20 -25.42 -12.39
N HIS A 181 13.58 -24.73 -11.30
CA HIS A 181 14.95 -24.67 -10.79
C HIS A 181 15.04 -24.94 -9.28
N SER A 182 14.21 -25.87 -8.78
CA SER A 182 14.09 -26.24 -7.37
C SER A 182 15.37 -26.80 -6.74
N GLU A 183 16.30 -27.33 -7.55
CA GLU A 183 17.58 -27.85 -7.06
C GLU A 183 18.60 -26.74 -6.72
N THR A 184 18.30 -25.49 -7.08
CA THR A 184 19.24 -24.37 -6.90
C THR A 184 19.26 -23.88 -5.46
N SER A 185 20.41 -23.35 -5.02
CA SER A 185 20.54 -22.70 -3.71
C SER A 185 19.68 -21.43 -3.56
N LEU A 186 19.11 -20.94 -4.66
CA LEU A 186 18.25 -19.77 -4.72
C LEU A 186 16.79 -20.07 -4.37
N LEU A 187 16.41 -21.34 -4.25
CA LEU A 187 15.02 -21.75 -3.98
C LEU A 187 14.43 -21.02 -2.76
N TRP A 188 15.12 -21.07 -1.63
CA TRP A 188 14.62 -20.47 -0.37
C TRP A 188 14.59 -18.95 -0.40
N GLU A 189 15.51 -18.33 -1.14
CA GLU A 189 15.42 -16.89 -1.40
C GLU A 189 14.22 -16.59 -2.30
N ALA A 190 13.94 -17.41 -3.31
CA ALA A 190 12.84 -17.20 -4.24
C ALA A 190 11.50 -17.27 -3.53
N TYR A 191 11.26 -18.28 -2.69
CA TYR A 191 10.08 -18.36 -1.83
C TYR A 191 9.95 -17.14 -0.90
N TYR A 192 11.03 -16.76 -0.22
CA TYR A 192 11.02 -15.60 0.67
C TYR A 192 10.67 -14.30 -0.09
N ARG A 193 11.26 -14.09 -1.27
CA ARG A 193 11.00 -12.91 -2.10
C ARG A 193 9.62 -12.91 -2.74
N LEU A 194 9.11 -14.09 -3.10
CA LEU A 194 7.74 -14.24 -3.58
C LEU A 194 6.74 -13.87 -2.47
N GLY A 195 7.01 -14.30 -1.23
CA GLY A 195 6.28 -13.85 -0.04
C GLY A 195 6.31 -12.33 0.14
N ASP A 196 7.48 -11.68 0.00
CA ASP A 196 7.62 -10.21 0.06
C ASP A 196 6.75 -9.51 -1.00
N VAL A 197 6.69 -10.08 -2.21
CA VAL A 197 5.88 -9.55 -3.31
C VAL A 197 4.38 -9.72 -3.02
N TYR A 198 3.93 -10.88 -2.57
CA TYR A 198 2.52 -11.08 -2.18
C TYR A 198 2.11 -10.19 -1.00
N PHE A 199 3.02 -10.01 -0.04
CA PHE A 199 2.81 -9.08 1.08
C PHE A 199 2.62 -7.65 0.54
N ALA A 200 3.47 -7.20 -0.39
CA ALA A 200 3.30 -5.87 -1.01
C ALA A 200 2.01 -5.74 -1.84
N MET A 201 1.46 -6.84 -2.37
CA MET A 201 0.16 -6.85 -3.04
C MET A 201 -1.05 -6.80 -2.09
N GLY A 202 -0.83 -6.97 -0.78
CA GLY A 202 -1.89 -7.17 0.20
C GLY A 202 -2.52 -8.56 0.17
N GLU A 203 -1.91 -9.52 -0.53
CA GLU A 203 -2.33 -10.92 -0.56
C GLU A 203 -1.70 -11.70 0.60
N TRP A 204 -2.08 -11.32 1.82
CA TRP A 204 -1.44 -11.79 3.06
C TRP A 204 -1.47 -13.31 3.24
N ASP A 205 -2.53 -13.97 2.80
CA ASP A 205 -2.66 -15.43 2.89
C ASP A 205 -1.64 -16.15 2.00
N LYS A 206 -1.46 -15.66 0.77
CA LYS A 206 -0.44 -16.22 -0.15
C LYS A 206 0.95 -15.94 0.38
N ALA A 207 1.20 -14.72 0.86
CA ALA A 207 2.47 -14.38 1.50
C ALA A 207 2.80 -15.32 2.67
N ALA A 208 1.81 -15.61 3.52
CA ALA A 208 1.97 -16.53 4.64
C ALA A 208 2.30 -17.96 4.16
N LEU A 209 1.69 -18.45 3.08
CA LEU A 209 2.02 -19.75 2.51
C LEU A 209 3.48 -19.81 2.04
N GLU A 210 3.94 -18.83 1.26
CA GLU A 210 5.32 -18.83 0.74
C GLU A 210 6.36 -18.69 1.87
N TYR A 211 6.09 -17.85 2.87
CA TYR A 211 6.98 -17.74 4.03
C TYR A 211 6.98 -19.01 4.89
N HIS A 212 5.86 -19.75 4.93
CA HIS A 212 5.78 -21.01 5.66
C HIS A 212 6.68 -22.08 5.05
N GLU A 213 6.73 -22.21 3.72
CA GLU A 213 7.64 -23.14 3.04
C GLU A 213 9.11 -22.90 3.42
N VAL A 214 9.51 -21.63 3.58
CA VAL A 214 10.87 -21.28 4.05
C VAL A 214 11.05 -21.54 5.54
N ALA A 215 10.02 -21.26 6.36
CA ALA A 215 10.10 -21.35 7.82
C ALA A 215 10.06 -22.79 8.38
N ASP A 216 9.40 -23.70 7.66
CA ASP A 216 9.25 -25.12 8.02
C ASP A 216 10.27 -26.04 7.35
N SER A 217 11.11 -25.50 6.46
CA SER A 217 12.07 -26.31 5.73
C SER A 217 13.05 -27.02 6.70
N ALA A 218 13.29 -28.31 6.44
CA ALA A 218 14.27 -29.08 7.21
C ALA A 218 15.72 -28.72 6.84
N ILE A 219 15.92 -28.01 5.73
CA ILE A 219 17.23 -27.67 5.19
C ILE A 219 17.73 -26.39 5.86
N SER A 220 18.92 -26.44 6.45
CA SER A 220 19.54 -25.27 7.06
C SER A 220 19.88 -24.22 6.00
N HIS A 221 19.23 -23.05 6.08
CA HIS A 221 19.51 -21.88 5.25
C HIS A 221 19.37 -20.57 6.05
N GLY A 222 19.96 -19.49 5.57
CA GLY A 222 19.96 -18.18 6.26
C GLY A 222 18.59 -17.52 6.42
N TYR A 223 17.55 -18.00 5.73
CA TYR A 223 16.24 -17.38 5.69
C TYR A 223 15.26 -17.84 6.78
N HIS A 224 15.64 -18.78 7.67
CA HIS A 224 14.75 -19.29 8.73
C HIS A 224 14.20 -18.19 9.65
N VAL A 225 15.09 -17.33 10.16
CA VAL A 225 14.72 -16.24 11.08
C VAL A 225 13.93 -15.14 10.34
N PRO A 226 14.40 -14.59 9.21
CA PRO A 226 13.62 -13.63 8.44
C PRO A 226 12.24 -14.15 8.03
N ALA A 227 12.15 -15.38 7.53
CA ALA A 227 10.89 -15.98 7.08
C ALA A 227 9.89 -16.14 8.21
N ARG A 228 10.29 -16.61 9.40
CA ARG A 228 9.37 -16.69 10.56
C ARG A 228 8.86 -15.34 11.02
N LYS A 229 9.70 -14.30 10.99
CA LYS A 229 9.26 -12.93 11.28
C LYS A 229 8.28 -12.43 10.22
N ALA A 230 8.59 -12.64 8.94
CA ALA A 230 7.73 -12.22 7.83
C ALA A 230 6.40 -12.98 7.80
N LEU A 231 6.42 -14.30 8.05
CA LEU A 231 5.25 -15.15 8.25
C LEU A 231 4.36 -14.61 9.37
N THR A 232 4.95 -14.30 10.52
CA THR A 232 4.20 -13.72 11.64
C THR A 232 3.51 -12.42 11.24
N ARG A 233 4.21 -11.52 10.54
CA ARG A 233 3.61 -10.27 10.04
C ARG A 233 2.47 -10.53 9.07
N ALA A 234 2.66 -11.43 8.11
CA ALA A 234 1.64 -11.79 7.13
C ALA A 234 0.39 -12.35 7.81
N LEU A 235 0.54 -13.26 8.78
CA LEU A 235 -0.57 -13.80 9.56
C LEU A 235 -1.27 -12.71 10.39
N CYS A 236 -0.52 -11.80 11.01
CA CYS A 236 -1.09 -10.68 11.74
C CYS A 236 -1.92 -9.77 10.84
N GLU A 237 -1.42 -9.42 9.65
CA GLU A 237 -2.15 -8.58 8.69
C GLU A 237 -3.38 -9.30 8.09
N ALA A 238 -3.27 -10.61 7.81
CA ALA A 238 -4.42 -11.43 7.42
C ALA A 238 -5.52 -11.43 8.49
N GLY A 239 -5.14 -11.61 9.77
CA GLY A 239 -6.06 -11.58 10.91
C GLY A 239 -6.69 -10.20 11.13
N ARG A 240 -5.93 -9.12 10.97
CA ARG A 240 -6.42 -7.73 11.10
C ARG A 240 -7.49 -7.40 10.07
N ASN A 241 -7.30 -7.83 8.83
CA ASN A 241 -8.20 -7.55 7.71
C ASN A 241 -9.42 -8.50 7.65
N THR A 242 -9.43 -9.54 8.47
CA THR A 242 -10.57 -10.47 8.54
C THR A 242 -11.65 -9.95 9.47
N GLU A 243 -12.91 -9.92 9.01
CA GLU A 243 -14.06 -9.53 9.84
C GLU A 243 -14.46 -10.62 10.86
N ASN A 244 -14.32 -11.89 10.48
CA ASN A 244 -14.71 -13.04 11.30
C ASN A 244 -13.78 -13.22 12.53
N PRO A 245 -14.30 -13.13 13.76
CA PRO A 245 -13.49 -13.22 14.98
C PRO A 245 -12.82 -14.59 15.17
N ILE A 246 -13.45 -15.68 14.74
CA ILE A 246 -12.90 -17.04 14.89
C ILE A 246 -11.66 -17.21 14.00
N ILE A 247 -11.76 -16.75 12.75
CA ILE A 247 -10.64 -16.82 11.80
C ILE A 247 -9.51 -15.91 12.24
N ARG A 248 -9.84 -14.71 12.74
CA ARG A 248 -8.84 -13.78 13.31
C ARG A 248 -8.05 -14.42 14.47
N GLU A 249 -8.75 -15.09 15.37
CA GLU A 249 -8.11 -15.77 16.51
C GLU A 249 -7.22 -16.93 16.05
N ASP A 250 -7.62 -17.69 15.02
CA ASP A 250 -6.78 -18.73 14.41
C ASP A 250 -5.49 -18.17 13.81
N TYR A 251 -5.56 -17.08 13.03
CA TYR A 251 -4.37 -16.38 12.54
C TYR A 251 -3.49 -15.88 13.68
N GLY A 252 -4.09 -15.29 14.72
CA GLY A 252 -3.38 -14.87 15.92
C GLY A 252 -2.63 -16.01 16.60
N ASN A 253 -3.29 -17.15 16.81
CA ASN A 253 -2.69 -18.34 17.42
C ASN A 253 -1.53 -18.90 16.58
N LYS A 254 -1.69 -18.97 15.25
CA LYS A 254 -0.61 -19.38 14.33
C LYS A 254 0.58 -18.44 14.39
N ALA A 255 0.34 -17.13 14.43
CA ALA A 255 1.37 -16.11 14.55
C ALA A 255 2.13 -16.23 15.88
N VAL A 256 1.42 -16.42 17.00
CA VAL A 256 2.01 -16.64 18.33
C VAL A 256 2.92 -17.87 18.33
N LEU A 257 2.42 -19.01 17.82
CA LEU A 257 3.20 -20.25 17.73
C LEU A 257 4.46 -20.06 16.89
N THR A 258 4.39 -19.29 15.80
CA THR A 258 5.52 -19.01 14.92
C THR A 258 6.62 -18.22 15.64
N VAL A 259 6.25 -17.17 16.39
CA VAL A 259 7.22 -16.35 17.14
C VAL A 259 7.80 -17.13 18.33
N GLU A 260 6.97 -17.85 19.09
CA GLU A 260 7.44 -18.65 20.22
C GLU A 260 8.40 -19.76 19.73
N ALA A 261 8.08 -20.42 18.62
CA ALA A 261 8.98 -21.39 18.00
C ALA A 261 10.29 -20.75 17.49
N LEU A 262 10.23 -19.52 16.96
CA LEU A 262 11.41 -18.76 16.56
C LEU A 262 12.33 -18.49 17.76
N ASP A 263 11.78 -18.06 18.89
CA ASP A 263 12.57 -17.77 20.10
C ASP A 263 13.17 -19.03 20.73
N LEU A 264 12.48 -20.17 20.65
CA LEU A 264 12.98 -21.46 21.12
C LEU A 264 14.11 -22.01 20.24
N CYS A 265 13.97 -21.94 18.91
CA CYS A 265 14.92 -22.53 17.98
C CYS A 265 16.13 -21.62 17.70
N TYR A 266 15.90 -20.30 17.68
CA TYR A 266 16.88 -19.29 17.28
C TYR A 266 16.86 -18.12 18.26
N PRO A 267 17.33 -18.29 19.51
CA PRO A 267 17.25 -17.25 20.54
C PRO A 267 18.03 -15.99 20.13
N ALA A 268 17.36 -14.83 20.17
CA ALA A 268 17.97 -13.55 19.81
C ALA A 268 19.00 -13.10 20.84
N SER A 269 20.22 -12.80 20.39
CA SER A 269 21.27 -12.20 21.23
C SER A 269 21.21 -10.68 21.27
N GLU A 270 20.76 -10.05 20.19
CA GLU A 270 20.73 -8.59 20.04
C GLU A 270 19.48 -7.99 20.68
N ARG A 271 19.63 -6.85 21.36
CA ARG A 271 18.52 -6.16 22.01
C ARG A 271 17.47 -5.67 21.02
N GLU A 272 17.90 -5.21 19.85
CA GLU A 272 17.00 -4.72 18.81
C GLU A 272 16.15 -5.85 18.22
N GLU A 273 16.75 -7.02 18.00
CA GLU A 273 16.00 -8.19 17.55
C GLU A 273 15.04 -8.70 18.63
N GLN A 274 15.45 -8.70 19.91
CA GLN A 274 14.55 -9.03 21.03
C GLN A 274 13.36 -8.07 21.11
N ARG A 275 13.60 -6.76 20.88
CA ARG A 275 12.54 -5.74 20.80
C ARG A 275 11.57 -6.05 19.66
N GLU A 276 12.08 -6.24 18.45
CA GLU A 276 11.27 -6.53 17.24
C GLU A 276 10.39 -7.77 17.46
N ARG A 277 10.95 -8.87 17.97
CA ARG A 277 10.20 -10.11 18.23
C ARG A 277 9.16 -9.95 19.33
N ALA A 278 9.44 -9.16 20.37
CA ALA A 278 8.46 -8.85 21.42
C ALA A 278 7.28 -8.02 20.90
N ILE A 279 7.52 -7.10 19.95
CA ILE A 279 6.45 -6.37 19.24
C ILE A 279 5.62 -7.34 18.39
N LEU A 280 6.27 -8.23 17.63
CA LEU A 280 5.59 -9.26 16.85
C LEU A 280 4.72 -10.16 17.73
N LEU A 281 5.24 -10.60 18.88
CA LEU A 281 4.47 -11.41 19.83
C LEU A 281 3.28 -10.63 20.42
N GLY A 282 3.48 -9.38 20.83
CA GLY A 282 2.42 -8.53 21.36
C GLY A 282 1.32 -8.24 20.33
N THR A 283 1.69 -8.00 19.09
CA THR A 283 0.73 -7.81 17.98
C THR A 283 -0.02 -9.08 17.63
N ALA A 284 0.64 -10.24 17.60
CA ALA A 284 -0.02 -11.53 17.41
C ALA A 284 -1.01 -11.85 18.53
N LEU A 285 -0.60 -11.67 19.80
CA LEU A 285 -1.47 -11.87 20.96
C LEU A 285 -2.68 -10.92 20.98
N SER A 286 -2.55 -9.71 20.43
CA SER A 286 -3.69 -8.77 20.33
C SER A 286 -4.83 -9.27 19.43
N LEU A 287 -4.57 -10.24 18.56
CA LEU A 287 -5.58 -10.91 17.73
C LEU A 287 -6.26 -12.08 18.45
N THR A 288 -5.73 -12.50 19.61
CA THR A 288 -6.24 -13.59 20.42
C THR A 288 -7.08 -13.08 21.59
N SER A 289 -7.77 -13.97 22.29
CA SER A 289 -8.57 -13.63 23.48
C SER A 289 -7.74 -13.33 24.75
N ASP A 290 -6.42 -13.10 24.67
CA ASP A 290 -5.53 -12.84 25.82
C ASP A 290 -4.82 -11.47 25.76
N PRO A 291 -5.54 -10.38 26.10
CA PRO A 291 -4.98 -9.03 26.06
C PRO A 291 -3.90 -8.79 27.11
N ILE A 292 -3.89 -9.55 28.21
CA ILE A 292 -2.92 -9.38 29.30
C ILE A 292 -1.54 -9.86 28.84
N ARG A 293 -1.47 -11.03 28.19
CA ARG A 293 -0.22 -11.50 27.59
C ARG A 293 0.27 -10.55 26.51
N ALA A 294 -0.63 -10.00 25.68
CA ALA A 294 -0.28 -9.02 24.66
C ALA A 294 0.43 -7.80 25.26
N LEU A 295 -0.17 -7.19 26.29
CA LEU A 295 0.42 -6.01 26.97
C LEU A 295 1.74 -6.34 27.66
N ARG A 296 1.87 -7.51 28.28
CA ARG A 296 3.14 -7.96 28.89
C ARG A 296 4.26 -8.13 27.87
N ALA A 297 3.95 -8.65 26.68
CA ALA A 297 4.91 -8.76 25.60
C ALA A 297 5.37 -7.37 25.11
N LEU A 298 4.46 -6.41 25.04
CA LEU A 298 4.80 -5.03 24.69
C LEU A 298 5.59 -4.31 25.80
N ASP A 299 5.31 -4.58 27.07
CA ASP A 299 6.14 -4.07 28.18
C ASP A 299 7.55 -4.66 28.14
N LEU A 300 7.69 -5.93 27.73
CA LEU A 300 9.00 -6.52 27.45
C LEU A 300 9.69 -5.78 26.29
N ALA A 301 8.99 -5.46 25.20
CA ALA A 301 9.55 -4.67 24.10
C ALA A 301 10.05 -3.30 24.57
N VAL A 302 9.29 -2.60 25.44
CA VAL A 302 9.70 -1.33 26.05
C VAL A 302 11.02 -1.47 26.79
N SER A 303 11.21 -2.56 27.54
CA SER A 303 12.45 -2.80 28.28
C SER A 303 13.70 -3.00 27.40
N LYS A 304 13.49 -3.34 26.12
CA LYS A 304 14.55 -3.62 25.14
C LYS A 304 14.80 -2.47 24.18
N SER A 305 13.82 -1.58 23.99
CA SER A 305 13.93 -0.43 23.10
C SER A 305 14.88 0.66 23.65
N PRO A 306 15.75 1.25 22.81
CA PRO A 306 16.56 2.40 23.20
C PRO A 306 15.71 3.64 23.51
N SER A 307 14.54 3.76 22.88
CA SER A 307 13.56 4.84 23.10
C SER A 307 12.60 4.54 24.24
N GLY A 308 12.66 3.33 24.82
CA GLY A 308 11.82 2.88 25.91
C GLY A 308 10.33 2.98 25.56
N GLY A 309 9.55 3.62 26.43
CA GLY A 309 8.11 3.80 26.24
C GLY A 309 7.73 4.82 25.16
N ASN A 310 8.70 5.56 24.63
CA ASN A 310 8.50 6.54 23.57
C ASN A 310 8.79 5.94 22.18
N ASP A 311 8.72 4.63 22.04
CA ASP A 311 8.92 3.97 20.77
C ASP A 311 7.62 3.98 19.95
N PRO A 312 7.59 4.55 18.74
CA PRO A 312 6.35 4.71 17.97
C PRO A 312 5.73 3.37 17.57
N GLU A 313 6.55 2.37 17.23
CA GLU A 313 6.06 1.03 16.87
C GLU A 313 5.44 0.31 18.07
N ILE A 314 6.01 0.50 19.26
CA ILE A 314 5.44 -0.10 20.48
C ILE A 314 4.15 0.62 20.89
N LEU A 315 4.12 1.95 20.78
CA LEU A 315 2.94 2.75 21.14
C LEU A 315 1.74 2.42 20.24
N THR A 316 1.97 2.29 18.93
CA THR A 316 0.93 1.87 17.96
C THR A 316 0.44 0.45 18.26
N ALA A 317 1.35 -0.51 18.45
CA ALA A 317 0.97 -1.88 18.82
C ALA A 317 0.20 -1.93 20.14
N ARG A 318 0.57 -1.10 21.13
CA ARG A 318 -0.12 -0.99 22.42
C ARG A 318 -1.52 -0.41 22.28
N ALA A 319 -1.68 0.64 21.48
CA ALA A 319 -2.99 1.24 21.24
C ALA A 319 -3.96 0.23 20.61
N VAL A 320 -3.49 -0.52 19.60
CA VAL A 320 -4.28 -1.60 18.97
C VAL A 320 -4.63 -2.70 19.97
N ALA A 321 -3.68 -3.14 20.80
CA ALA A 321 -3.93 -4.16 21.81
C ALA A 321 -4.96 -3.71 22.86
N LEU A 322 -4.90 -2.44 23.30
CA LEU A 322 -5.86 -1.86 24.26
C LEU A 322 -7.25 -1.71 23.66
N SER A 323 -7.36 -1.28 22.40
CA SER A 323 -8.64 -1.23 21.66
C SER A 323 -9.31 -2.60 21.63
N ARG A 324 -8.55 -3.65 21.29
CA ARG A 324 -9.04 -5.04 21.26
C ARG A 324 -9.41 -5.59 22.64
N ALA A 325 -8.75 -5.10 23.69
CA ALA A 325 -9.09 -5.41 25.07
C ALA A 325 -10.37 -4.68 25.58
N GLY A 326 -10.98 -3.82 24.75
CA GLY A 326 -12.11 -2.96 25.13
C GLY A 326 -11.70 -1.78 26.02
N GLN A 327 -10.40 -1.53 26.20
CA GLN A 327 -9.86 -0.40 26.97
C GLN A 327 -9.71 0.82 26.07
N HIS A 328 -10.82 1.29 25.52
CA HIS A 328 -10.86 2.39 24.55
C HIS A 328 -10.30 3.72 25.08
N GLY A 329 -10.44 3.98 26.39
CA GLY A 329 -9.86 5.16 27.03
C GLY A 329 -8.34 5.14 26.98
N ASP A 330 -7.74 4.05 27.44
CA ASP A 330 -6.27 3.89 27.44
C ASP A 330 -5.73 3.80 26.00
N SER A 331 -6.45 3.12 25.10
CA SER A 331 -6.18 3.08 23.65
C SER A 331 -6.10 4.50 23.05
N SER A 332 -7.10 5.35 23.34
CA SER A 332 -7.11 6.75 22.89
C SER A 332 -5.89 7.52 23.41
N THR A 333 -5.51 7.34 24.68
CA THR A 333 -4.31 8.00 25.22
C THR A 333 -3.01 7.51 24.57
N ALA A 334 -2.92 6.23 24.23
CA ALA A 334 -1.78 5.66 23.53
C ALA A 334 -1.65 6.23 22.11
N TRP A 335 -2.76 6.37 21.38
CA TRP A 335 -2.76 7.04 20.07
C TRP A 335 -2.37 8.52 20.15
N LEU A 336 -2.77 9.24 21.21
CA LEU A 336 -2.28 10.61 21.44
C LEU A 336 -0.78 10.66 21.71
N ALA A 337 -0.22 9.64 22.37
CA ALA A 337 1.22 9.53 22.58
C ALA A 337 1.97 9.29 21.25
N VAL A 338 1.42 8.47 20.34
CA VAL A 338 1.93 8.32 18.96
C VAL A 338 1.91 9.66 18.24
N GLY A 339 0.76 10.36 18.28
CA GLY A 339 0.60 11.65 17.62
C GLY A 339 1.61 12.69 18.07
N ARG A 340 2.03 12.69 19.35
CA ARG A 340 3.05 13.61 19.85
C ARG A 340 4.42 13.43 19.19
N GLN A 341 4.75 12.23 18.75
CA GLN A 341 6.04 11.89 18.14
C GLN A 341 6.01 11.99 16.61
N ALA A 342 4.85 11.71 16.01
CA ALA A 342 4.65 11.80 14.58
C ALA A 342 4.60 13.25 14.08
N THR A 343 4.91 13.44 12.79
CA THR A 343 4.80 14.71 12.07
C THR A 343 4.06 14.52 10.75
N GLY A 344 3.40 15.56 10.26
CA GLY A 344 2.63 15.49 9.00
C GLY A 344 1.42 14.56 9.09
N GLU A 345 1.19 13.76 8.05
CA GLU A 345 -0.01 12.95 7.87
C GLU A 345 -0.16 11.84 8.94
N GLU A 346 0.94 11.23 9.38
CA GLU A 346 0.93 10.22 10.44
C GLU A 346 0.39 10.77 11.78
N ARG A 347 0.66 12.05 12.05
CA ARG A 347 0.13 12.73 13.23
C ARG A 347 -1.38 12.93 13.11
N GLU A 348 -1.85 13.36 11.94
CA GLU A 348 -3.28 13.53 11.70
C GLU A 348 -4.04 12.19 11.86
N GLU A 349 -3.46 11.10 11.36
CA GLU A 349 -4.01 9.75 11.48
C GLU A 349 -4.02 9.25 12.93
N ALA A 350 -2.96 9.50 13.69
CA ALA A 350 -2.92 9.17 15.11
C ALA A 350 -3.99 9.91 15.92
N PHE A 351 -4.21 11.20 15.65
CA PHE A 351 -5.27 11.99 16.29
C PHE A 351 -6.67 11.52 15.89
N LEU A 352 -6.87 11.15 14.63
CA LEU A 352 -8.13 10.58 14.15
C LEU A 352 -8.42 9.25 14.84
N SER A 353 -7.42 8.36 14.91
CA SER A 353 -7.53 7.07 15.61
C SER A 353 -7.83 7.25 17.09
N ALA A 354 -7.15 8.20 17.77
CA ALA A 354 -7.42 8.55 19.15
C ALA A 354 -8.86 9.02 19.37
N ALA A 355 -9.39 9.85 18.47
CA ALA A 355 -10.75 10.38 18.55
C ALA A 355 -11.79 9.28 18.30
N GLN A 356 -11.55 8.37 17.34
CA GLN A 356 -12.42 7.23 17.06
C GLN A 356 -12.48 6.26 18.24
N GLU A 357 -11.34 5.96 18.86
CA GLU A 357 -11.27 5.11 20.05
C GLU A 357 -11.99 5.77 21.25
N ALA A 358 -11.75 7.07 21.48
CA ALA A 358 -12.48 7.80 22.53
C ALA A 358 -14.00 7.78 22.30
N LEU A 359 -14.44 7.91 21.04
CA LEU A 359 -15.85 7.83 20.68
C LEU A 359 -16.42 6.42 20.87
N ALA A 360 -15.66 5.37 20.55
CA ALA A 360 -16.06 3.98 20.79
C ALA A 360 -16.23 3.67 22.29
N GLY A 361 -15.40 4.27 23.14
CA GLY A 361 -15.49 4.17 24.60
C GLY A 361 -16.49 5.13 25.26
N ASP A 362 -17.36 5.81 24.50
CA ASP A 362 -18.31 6.82 25.00
C ASP A 362 -17.67 8.03 25.72
N PHE A 363 -16.40 8.32 25.45
CA PHE A 363 -15.67 9.47 26.01
C PHE A 363 -15.86 10.74 25.15
N SER A 364 -17.11 11.18 24.95
CA SER A 364 -17.44 12.30 24.04
C SER A 364 -16.74 13.62 24.39
N LEU A 365 -16.47 13.89 25.67
CA LEU A 365 -15.69 15.07 26.09
C LEU A 365 -14.22 14.98 25.65
N ALA A 366 -13.63 13.79 25.68
CA ALA A 366 -12.26 13.58 25.21
C ALA A 366 -12.16 13.82 23.70
N VAL A 367 -13.14 13.34 22.92
CA VAL A 367 -13.22 13.60 21.47
C VAL A 367 -13.23 15.10 21.17
N MET A 368 -14.02 15.89 21.88
CA MET A 368 -14.06 17.34 21.72
C MET A 368 -12.71 17.99 22.09
N GLY A 369 -12.05 17.52 23.15
CA GLY A 369 -10.72 17.97 23.53
C GLY A 369 -9.66 17.66 22.46
N ILE A 370 -9.68 16.45 21.90
CA ILE A 370 -8.78 16.01 20.82
C ILE A 370 -9.01 16.87 19.56
N HIS A 371 -10.26 17.13 19.19
CA HIS A 371 -10.59 18.01 18.08
C HIS A 371 -10.09 19.44 18.30
N ALA A 372 -10.27 20.00 19.50
CA ALA A 372 -9.78 21.35 19.82
C ALA A 372 -8.24 21.44 19.75
N MET A 373 -7.52 20.34 20.07
CA MET A 373 -6.08 20.25 19.85
C MET A 373 -5.75 20.23 18.36
N ALA A 374 -6.46 19.41 17.56
CA ALA A 374 -6.27 19.31 16.11
C ALA A 374 -6.59 20.63 15.37
N GLU A 375 -7.58 21.40 15.82
CA GLU A 375 -7.90 22.72 15.27
C GLU A 375 -6.76 23.72 15.49
N LYS A 376 -6.13 23.72 16.66
CA LYS A 376 -4.97 24.58 16.94
C LYS A 376 -3.77 24.25 16.05
N GLU A 377 -3.64 23.00 15.65
CA GLU A 377 -2.57 22.51 14.77
C GLU A 377 -2.93 22.63 13.28
N GLY A 378 -4.16 23.00 12.93
CA GLY A 378 -4.56 23.34 11.55
C GLY A 378 -5.25 22.22 10.75
N PHE A 379 -5.47 21.05 11.33
CA PHE A 379 -6.09 19.89 10.65
C PHE A 379 -7.44 19.45 11.26
N GLY A 380 -8.09 20.31 12.05
CA GLY A 380 -9.36 20.02 12.71
C GLY A 380 -10.49 19.53 11.78
N GLN A 381 -10.49 19.94 10.50
CA GLN A 381 -11.47 19.47 9.50
C GLN A 381 -11.49 17.94 9.36
N ARG A 382 -10.35 17.28 9.52
CA ARG A 382 -10.24 15.81 9.39
C ARG A 382 -10.96 15.07 10.53
N LEU A 383 -11.08 15.70 11.71
CA LEU A 383 -11.77 15.16 12.87
C LEU A 383 -13.21 15.69 13.01
N ALA A 384 -13.68 16.54 12.09
CA ALA A 384 -14.96 17.24 12.22
C ALA A 384 -16.16 16.28 12.29
N SER A 385 -16.13 15.17 11.55
CA SER A 385 -17.18 14.14 11.57
C SER A 385 -17.30 13.46 12.94
N VAL A 386 -16.16 13.05 13.51
CA VAL A 386 -16.08 12.37 14.82
C VAL A 386 -16.48 13.33 15.95
N ASN A 387 -16.05 14.58 15.87
CA ASN A 387 -16.42 15.62 16.83
C ASN A 387 -17.92 15.97 16.76
N LEU A 388 -18.49 15.99 15.56
CA LEU A 388 -19.93 16.19 15.40
C LEU A 388 -20.71 15.06 16.08
N GLU A 389 -20.30 13.82 15.91
CA GLU A 389 -20.93 12.68 16.58
C GLU A 389 -20.83 12.79 18.11
N ALA A 390 -19.67 13.15 18.64
CA ALA A 390 -19.48 13.36 20.08
C ALA A 390 -20.38 14.49 20.62
N LYS A 391 -20.49 15.62 19.92
CA LYS A 391 -21.38 16.73 20.30
C LYS A 391 -22.84 16.30 20.30
N LEU A 392 -23.26 15.51 19.31
CA LEU A 392 -24.61 14.96 19.24
C LEU A 392 -24.90 14.03 20.43
N ARG A 393 -23.96 13.15 20.83
CA ARG A 393 -24.13 12.28 22.01
C ARG A 393 -24.29 13.07 23.32
N LEU A 394 -23.67 14.24 23.41
CA LEU A 394 -23.76 15.12 24.58
C LEU A 394 -24.97 16.08 24.52
N GLY A 395 -25.76 16.05 23.45
CA GLY A 395 -26.85 17.02 23.25
C GLY A 395 -26.36 18.47 23.12
N ILE A 396 -25.07 18.67 22.81
CA ILE A 396 -24.49 20.00 22.61
C ILE A 396 -24.83 20.42 21.18
N GLU A 397 -25.93 21.16 21.08
CA GLU A 397 -26.31 21.88 19.86
C GLU A 397 -25.22 22.90 19.55
N ASN A 398 -24.39 22.64 18.55
CA ASN A 398 -23.79 23.75 17.83
C ASN A 398 -24.86 24.29 16.86
N GLU A 399 -25.08 25.59 16.88
CA GLU A 399 -25.59 26.35 15.74
C GLU A 399 -24.63 26.12 14.56
N VAL A 400 -24.74 24.98 13.88
CA VAL A 400 -23.90 24.67 12.72
C VAL A 400 -24.50 25.39 11.52
N GLU A 401 -23.78 26.39 11.04
CA GLU A 401 -23.85 26.92 9.68
C GLU A 401 -23.78 25.74 8.70
N GLY A 402 -24.87 25.45 7.99
CA GLY A 402 -24.85 24.51 6.85
C GLY A 402 -26.09 23.66 6.62
N TYR A 403 -26.89 23.36 7.66
CA TYR A 403 -28.14 22.60 7.49
C TYR A 403 -29.37 23.50 7.56
N THR A 404 -30.24 23.41 6.56
CA THR A 404 -31.53 24.10 6.58
C THR A 404 -32.44 23.47 7.64
N LEU A 405 -33.37 24.26 8.21
CA LEU A 405 -34.32 23.78 9.23
C LEU A 405 -35.12 22.54 8.77
N VAL A 406 -35.41 22.45 7.47
CA VAL A 406 -36.11 21.32 6.86
C VAL A 406 -35.28 20.04 6.89
N GLN A 407 -33.96 20.11 6.67
CA GLN A 407 -33.08 18.95 6.76
C GLN A 407 -32.98 18.43 8.20
N ARG A 408 -32.98 19.34 9.19
CA ARG A 408 -33.03 18.98 10.61
C ARG A 408 -34.33 18.25 10.97
N LEU A 409 -35.46 18.74 10.45
CA LEU A 409 -36.76 18.09 10.62
C LEU A 409 -36.78 16.68 10.02
N HIS A 410 -36.28 16.51 8.78
CA HIS A 410 -36.26 15.20 8.12
C HIS A 410 -35.43 14.17 8.89
N ARG A 411 -34.29 14.59 9.46
CA ARG A 411 -33.46 13.73 10.31
C ARG A 411 -34.15 13.38 11.63
N ALA A 412 -34.80 14.33 12.29
CA ALA A 412 -35.56 14.07 13.51
C ALA A 412 -36.69 13.04 13.25
N MET A 413 -37.33 13.11 12.08
CA MET A 413 -38.32 12.11 11.66
C MET A 413 -37.72 10.70 11.47
N GLN A 414 -36.44 10.58 11.10
CA GLN A 414 -35.79 9.27 11.01
C GLN A 414 -35.63 8.62 12.39
N PHE A 415 -35.25 9.38 13.42
CA PHE A 415 -35.21 8.86 14.80
C PHE A 415 -36.60 8.40 15.27
N HIS A 416 -37.64 9.17 14.99
CA HIS A 416 -39.02 8.77 15.27
C HIS A 416 -39.40 7.46 14.56
N LYS A 417 -39.06 7.32 13.27
CA LYS A 417 -39.32 6.09 12.50
C LYS A 417 -38.57 4.87 13.03
N ARG A 418 -37.36 5.06 13.57
CA ARG A 418 -36.53 4.02 14.20
C ARG A 418 -36.97 3.66 15.63
N ARG A 419 -38.00 4.32 16.18
CA ARG A 419 -38.49 4.18 17.57
C ARG A 419 -37.49 4.60 18.64
N GLU A 420 -36.53 5.43 18.28
CA GLU A 420 -35.60 6.08 19.22
C GLU A 420 -36.31 7.32 19.81
N HIS A 421 -37.34 7.10 20.63
CA HIS A 421 -38.29 8.13 21.05
C HIS A 421 -37.66 9.26 21.85
N LYS A 422 -36.77 8.96 22.80
CA LYS A 422 -35.99 9.94 23.55
C LYS A 422 -35.18 10.89 22.65
N LEU A 423 -34.38 10.34 21.74
CA LEU A 423 -33.58 11.12 20.79
C LEU A 423 -34.45 11.93 19.83
N ALA A 424 -35.59 11.38 19.41
CA ALA A 424 -36.56 12.09 18.58
C ALA A 424 -37.16 13.30 19.31
N VAL A 425 -37.52 13.17 20.60
CA VAL A 425 -38.03 14.28 21.42
C VAL A 425 -36.98 15.37 21.58
N GLU A 426 -35.75 15.00 21.93
CA GLU A 426 -34.63 15.93 22.09
C GLU A 426 -34.36 16.71 20.81
N ALA A 427 -34.39 16.05 19.65
CA ALA A 427 -34.20 16.71 18.35
C ALA A 427 -35.40 17.58 17.90
N MET A 428 -36.65 17.22 18.26
CA MET A 428 -37.86 17.89 17.78
C MET A 428 -38.29 19.08 18.65
N ARG A 429 -38.05 19.07 19.97
CA ARG A 429 -38.40 20.19 20.88
C ARG A 429 -37.89 21.56 20.40
N PRO A 430 -36.60 21.75 20.06
CA PRO A 430 -36.08 23.04 19.61
C PRO A 430 -36.68 23.48 18.25
N LEU A 431 -36.95 22.52 17.36
CA LEU A 431 -37.63 22.80 16.09
C LEU A 431 -39.06 23.27 16.30
N PHE A 432 -39.76 22.74 17.31
CA PHE A 432 -41.13 23.12 17.65
C PHE A 432 -41.22 24.52 18.26
N VAL A 433 -40.19 24.99 18.96
CA VAL A 433 -40.11 26.39 19.40
C VAL A 433 -40.04 27.33 18.20
N ARG A 434 -39.28 26.95 17.16
CA ARG A 434 -39.14 27.70 15.90
C ARG A 434 -40.19 27.34 14.83
N ARG A 435 -41.32 26.76 15.24
CA ARG A 435 -42.36 26.25 14.31
C ARG A 435 -42.91 27.29 13.34
N SER A 436 -42.90 28.58 13.71
CA SER A 436 -43.34 29.68 12.84
C SER A 436 -42.53 29.80 11.54
N GLU A 437 -41.29 29.31 11.53
CA GLU A 437 -40.37 29.36 10.37
C GLU A 437 -40.65 28.25 9.34
N PHE A 438 -41.45 27.23 9.68
CA PHE A 438 -41.78 26.10 8.80
C PHE A 438 -43.03 26.34 7.95
N LYS A 439 -43.15 25.61 6.84
CA LYS A 439 -44.40 25.58 6.06
C LYS A 439 -45.52 24.86 6.84
N PRO A 440 -46.81 25.15 6.59
CA PRO A 440 -47.93 24.53 7.32
C PRO A 440 -47.89 22.99 7.36
N VAL A 441 -47.49 22.36 6.25
CA VAL A 441 -47.35 20.90 6.15
C VAL A 441 -46.26 20.38 7.08
N GLU A 442 -45.09 21.01 7.07
CA GLU A 442 -43.92 20.62 7.90
C GLU A 442 -44.21 20.83 9.39
N ARG A 443 -44.94 21.91 9.76
CA ARG A 443 -45.41 22.14 11.13
C ARG A 443 -46.33 21.03 11.61
N GLN A 444 -47.29 20.64 10.77
CA GLN A 444 -48.22 19.55 11.08
C GLN A 444 -47.47 18.24 11.33
N GLU A 445 -46.52 17.89 10.47
CA GLU A 445 -45.75 16.65 10.64
C GLU A 445 -44.86 16.67 11.90
N LEU A 446 -44.20 17.80 12.17
CA LEU A 446 -43.41 18.02 13.38
C LEU A 446 -44.26 17.87 14.66
N ALA A 447 -45.40 18.55 14.73
CA ALA A 447 -46.28 18.54 15.90
C ALA A 447 -46.82 17.13 16.21
N LEU A 448 -47.26 16.40 15.18
CA LEU A 448 -47.79 15.05 15.35
C LEU A 448 -46.69 14.05 15.73
N ALA A 449 -45.50 14.14 15.14
CA ALA A 449 -44.38 13.24 15.44
C ALA A 449 -43.80 13.50 16.84
N LEU A 450 -43.72 14.77 17.25
CA LEU A 450 -43.29 15.16 18.59
C LEU A 450 -44.27 14.66 19.65
N ALA A 451 -45.58 14.89 19.47
CA ALA A 451 -46.60 14.43 20.42
C ALA A 451 -46.61 12.90 20.59
N LYS A 452 -46.44 12.14 19.50
CA LYS A 452 -46.31 10.67 19.57
C LYS A 452 -45.05 10.23 20.32
N SER A 453 -43.93 10.91 20.09
CA SER A 453 -42.67 10.58 20.75
C SER A 453 -42.70 10.93 22.24
N LEU A 454 -43.29 12.07 22.61
CA LEU A 454 -43.53 12.47 24.00
C LEU A 454 -44.43 11.48 24.74
N ASN A 455 -45.49 11.01 24.07
CA ASN A 455 -46.39 10.01 24.63
C ASN A 455 -45.67 8.67 24.90
N ALA A 456 -44.79 8.24 23.98
CA ALA A 456 -43.99 7.02 24.15
C ALA A 456 -42.98 7.11 25.31
N GLU A 457 -42.52 8.32 25.64
CA GLU A 457 -41.65 8.61 26.80
C GLU A 457 -42.44 8.88 28.10
N ASN A 458 -43.74 8.57 28.14
CA ASN A 458 -44.65 8.81 29.27
C ASN A 458 -44.83 10.30 29.65
N LEU A 459 -44.51 11.25 28.76
CA LEU A 459 -44.70 12.68 28.96
C LEU A 459 -46.05 13.14 28.38
N TYR A 460 -47.14 12.55 28.88
CA TYR A 460 -48.48 12.72 28.30
C TYR A 460 -49.00 14.17 28.35
N LYS A 461 -48.71 14.93 29.41
CA LYS A 461 -49.16 16.32 29.54
C LYS A 461 -48.53 17.22 28.48
N ASP A 462 -47.22 17.09 28.31
CA ASP A 462 -46.46 17.81 27.29
C ASP A 462 -46.95 17.44 25.88
N ALA A 463 -47.26 16.17 25.64
CA ALA A 463 -47.82 15.73 24.37
C ALA A 463 -49.16 16.42 24.05
N ILE A 464 -50.08 16.51 25.01
CA ILE A 464 -51.36 17.20 24.82
C ILE A 464 -51.15 18.72 24.67
N GLU A 465 -50.22 19.31 25.39
CA GLU A 465 -49.91 20.75 25.26
C GLU A 465 -49.36 21.09 23.87
N THR A 466 -48.44 20.27 23.33
CA THR A 466 -47.95 20.46 21.95
C THR A 466 -49.07 20.39 20.91
N LEU A 467 -50.02 19.46 21.09
CA LEU A 467 -51.18 19.33 20.21
C LEU A 467 -52.15 20.52 20.35
N ARG A 468 -52.39 21.00 21.57
CA ARG A 468 -53.24 22.19 21.81
C ARG A 468 -52.66 23.44 21.15
N LEU A 469 -51.35 23.67 21.32
CA LEU A 469 -50.65 24.80 20.70
C LEU A 469 -50.76 24.74 19.18
N HIS A 470 -50.48 23.58 18.59
CA HIS A 470 -50.58 23.42 17.13
C HIS A 470 -52.02 23.53 16.60
N ALA A 471 -53.02 23.04 17.34
CA ALA A 471 -54.43 23.18 16.98
C ALA A 471 -54.87 24.65 16.89
N SER A 472 -54.32 25.53 17.73
CA SER A 472 -54.61 26.96 17.72
C SER A 472 -54.00 27.69 16.52
N GLU A 473 -52.91 27.16 15.96
CA GLU A 473 -52.18 27.74 14.83
C GLU A 473 -52.57 27.14 13.48
N ALA A 474 -53.35 26.05 13.46
CA ALA A 474 -53.74 25.34 12.26
C ALA A 474 -54.85 26.07 11.47
N GLU A 475 -54.51 26.51 10.27
CA GLU A 475 -55.41 27.28 9.38
C GLU A 475 -56.55 26.41 8.81
N TYR A 476 -56.26 25.15 8.49
CA TYR A 476 -57.22 24.25 7.85
C TYR A 476 -57.97 23.36 8.86
N ALA A 477 -59.27 23.19 8.66
CA ALA A 477 -60.11 22.32 9.49
C ALA A 477 -59.65 20.85 9.46
N ALA A 478 -59.18 20.37 8.30
CA ALA A 478 -58.69 19.00 8.13
C ALA A 478 -57.43 18.69 8.96
N ASP A 479 -56.59 19.70 9.21
CA ASP A 479 -55.37 19.52 10.00
C ASP A 479 -55.65 19.57 11.50
N ARG A 480 -56.60 20.42 11.92
CA ARG A 480 -57.16 20.39 13.29
C ARG A 480 -57.81 19.05 13.61
N GLU A 481 -58.53 18.47 12.67
CA GLU A 481 -59.16 17.15 12.85
C GLU A 481 -58.11 16.05 13.14
N LYS A 482 -56.98 16.03 12.41
CA LYS A 482 -55.89 15.07 12.67
C LYS A 482 -55.30 15.23 14.08
N VAL A 483 -55.14 16.48 14.53
CA VAL A 483 -54.64 16.81 15.88
C VAL A 483 -55.62 16.32 16.96
N TYR A 484 -56.92 16.61 16.78
CA TYR A 484 -57.98 16.19 17.69
C TYR A 484 -58.09 14.66 17.80
N ARG A 485 -58.01 13.94 16.67
CA ARG A 485 -58.00 12.47 16.69
C ARG A 485 -56.78 11.90 17.43
N LEU A 486 -55.59 12.47 17.21
CA LEU A 486 -54.38 12.00 17.89
C LEU A 486 -54.45 12.29 19.41
N ALA A 487 -54.95 13.46 19.80
CA ALA A 487 -55.13 13.80 21.21
C ALA A 487 -56.16 12.88 21.89
N ALA A 488 -57.25 12.53 21.19
CA ALA A 488 -58.23 11.56 21.69
C ALA A 488 -57.60 10.18 21.92
N GLN A 489 -56.79 9.68 20.97
CA GLN A 489 -56.06 8.41 21.12
C GLN A 489 -55.10 8.43 22.32
N ILE A 490 -54.40 9.55 22.53
CA ILE A 490 -53.49 9.71 23.67
C ILE A 490 -54.27 9.71 25.00
N HIS A 491 -55.42 10.39 25.06
CA HIS A 491 -56.30 10.40 26.23
C HIS A 491 -56.90 9.02 26.53
N GLU A 492 -57.34 8.28 25.51
CA GLU A 492 -57.84 6.90 25.64
C GLU A 492 -56.75 5.96 26.17
N ALA A 493 -55.52 6.07 25.65
CA ALA A 493 -54.39 5.25 26.12
C ALA A 493 -54.02 5.49 27.59
N HIS A 494 -54.48 6.60 28.19
CA HIS A 494 -54.28 6.96 29.59
C HIS A 494 -55.59 6.95 30.40
N ASP A 495 -56.62 6.23 29.94
CA ASP A 495 -57.92 6.05 30.60
C ASP A 495 -58.70 7.35 30.88
N ASN A 496 -58.44 8.43 30.15
CA ASN A 496 -59.14 9.71 30.29
C ASN A 496 -60.23 9.88 29.21
N TYR A 497 -61.24 9.00 29.26
CA TYR A 497 -62.36 8.99 28.31
C TYR A 497 -63.15 10.32 28.22
N PRO A 498 -63.39 11.07 29.32
CA PRO A 498 -64.08 12.36 29.24
C PRO A 498 -63.32 13.38 28.38
N ALA A 499 -61.99 13.45 28.52
CA ALA A 499 -61.15 14.33 27.71
C ALA A 499 -61.05 13.86 26.25
N ALA A 500 -61.03 12.54 26.01
CA ALA A 500 -61.04 11.98 24.66
C ALA A 500 -62.32 12.36 23.88
N ILE A 501 -63.49 12.31 24.53
CA ILE A 501 -64.77 12.72 23.93
C ILE A 501 -64.76 14.22 23.60
N LEU A 502 -64.18 15.05 24.46
CA LEU A 502 -64.03 16.50 24.21
C LEU A 502 -63.10 16.77 23.03
N ALA A 503 -61.96 16.06 22.96
CA ALA A 503 -61.05 16.16 21.82
C ALA A 503 -61.75 15.82 20.50
N LEU A 504 -62.55 14.74 20.45
CA LEU A 504 -63.32 14.37 19.26
C LEU A 504 -64.42 15.38 18.89
N LYS A 505 -64.95 16.12 19.86
CA LYS A 505 -65.88 17.24 19.63
C LYS A 505 -65.17 18.53 19.18
N GLY A 506 -63.84 18.50 19.07
CA GLY A 506 -63.02 19.61 18.60
C GLY A 506 -62.55 20.56 19.70
N THR A 507 -62.50 20.13 20.96
CA THR A 507 -62.02 20.95 22.09
C THR A 507 -60.88 20.26 22.84
N LEU A 508 -59.73 20.93 22.96
CA LEU A 508 -58.49 20.45 23.62
C LEU A 508 -58.01 21.31 24.79
#